data_AF-A0A089RPX9-F1
#
_entry.id   AF-A0A089RPX9-F1
#
_cell.length_a   1.000
_cell.length_b   1.000
_cell.length_c   1.000
_cell.angle_alpha   90.00
_cell.angle_beta   90.00
_cell.angle_gamma   90.00
#
_symmetry.space_group_name_H-M   'P 1'
#
loop_
_entity.id
_entity.type
_entity.pdbx_description
1 polymer ?
#
loop_
_entity_poly.entity_id
_entity_poly.type
_entity_poly.pdbx_seq_one_letter_code
_entity_poly.pdbx_strand_id
1 'polypeptide(L)'
;QNYLVKIQTVSEEMYEYSKVRSWGKQLLHNHQTTNMVALLTGALVSGLYQESQANIWKQAVVDAMEKTMFLLNHVVDGSLDEGVAYGSYTSKSITQYVFLAQRHFGINNLENNWLKMHFWFYYATLLPGYQRTVGIADSNYNWFYGPESQLVFLDKFVIKNGAGNWLAQQIRRHRPRDGPMVQSSAQRWSTLHTEYIWYDADITARPPSDYGTPRMHIFPNWGVITYGAGLPNTQSNTFLSFKSGKLGGRAVYDIVHFQPYSWIDGWRSFNPGHEHPDQNSFTFAPNGQVFVSEALYGPKFSHLNNVLVFAPSPTSQCNAPWEGQLGECAQWLKWTTDETGDAAGEIISASQHGEMMFASGEAVSAYSSAMKLKSVYRVVLLLNPQTLLVVDHIEKQQDSPLSSVSAFFHNLDIDFKYVPY
;
A
#
# COMPACT_ATOMS: atom_id res chain seq x y z
N GLN A 1 13.51 -38.37 -9.14
CA GLN A 1 14.21 -38.16 -7.84
C GLN A 1 14.91 -36.79 -7.73
N ASN A 2 15.48 -36.22 -8.79
CA ASN A 2 16.21 -34.94 -8.74
C ASN A 2 15.37 -33.74 -8.21
N TYR A 3 14.10 -33.60 -8.61
CA TYR A 3 13.28 -32.46 -8.17
C TYR A 3 12.87 -32.48 -6.69
N LEU A 4 12.54 -33.66 -6.13
CA LEU A 4 12.17 -33.76 -4.71
C LEU A 4 13.36 -33.38 -3.81
N VAL A 5 14.55 -33.88 -4.14
CA VAL A 5 15.79 -33.52 -3.43
C VAL A 5 16.01 -32.01 -3.48
N LYS A 6 15.86 -31.40 -4.66
CA LYS A 6 15.98 -29.94 -4.79
C LYS A 6 14.96 -29.18 -3.94
N ILE A 7 13.70 -29.61 -3.90
CA ILE A 7 12.66 -28.99 -3.06
C ILE A 7 13.04 -29.07 -1.58
N GLN A 8 13.50 -30.24 -1.12
CA GLN A 8 13.91 -30.45 0.26
C GLN A 8 15.10 -29.56 0.62
N THR A 9 16.14 -29.53 -0.22
CA THR A 9 17.33 -28.69 0.00
C THR A 9 16.97 -27.21 0.10
N VAL A 10 16.19 -26.68 -0.85
CA VAL A 10 15.82 -25.25 -0.84
C VAL A 10 14.88 -24.92 0.32
N SER A 11 14.01 -25.85 0.72
CA SER A 11 13.13 -25.65 1.89
C SER A 11 13.94 -25.58 3.18
N GLU A 12 14.93 -26.46 3.35
CA GLU A 12 15.84 -26.43 4.49
C GLU A 12 16.64 -25.11 4.54
N GLU A 13 17.22 -24.68 3.41
CA GLU A 13 17.93 -23.41 3.31
C GLU A 13 17.03 -22.22 3.70
N MET A 14 15.80 -22.21 3.22
CA MET A 14 14.85 -21.13 3.51
C MET A 14 14.40 -21.13 4.98
N TYR A 15 14.24 -22.30 5.59
CA TYR A 15 13.99 -22.45 7.02
C TYR A 15 15.18 -21.95 7.86
N GLU A 16 16.42 -22.30 7.50
CA GLU A 16 17.60 -21.78 8.21
C GLU A 16 17.73 -20.25 8.03
N TYR A 17 17.44 -19.73 6.84
CA TYR A 17 17.42 -18.29 6.63
C TYR A 17 16.33 -17.55 7.39
N SER A 18 15.18 -18.17 7.65
CA SER A 18 14.11 -17.54 8.43
C SER A 18 14.55 -17.22 9.86
N LYS A 19 15.56 -17.92 10.40
CA LYS A 19 16.08 -17.68 11.75
C LYS A 19 17.01 -16.47 11.83
N VAL A 20 17.70 -16.14 10.74
CA VAL A 20 18.79 -15.15 10.72
C VAL A 20 18.50 -13.92 9.87
N ARG A 21 17.58 -14.00 8.90
CA ARG A 21 17.22 -12.87 8.02
C ARG A 21 16.08 -12.05 8.60
N SER A 22 16.06 -10.76 8.28
CA SER A 22 15.08 -9.81 8.81
C SER A 22 13.64 -10.18 8.46
N TRP A 23 13.38 -10.77 7.28
CA TRP A 23 12.05 -11.22 6.87
C TRP A 23 11.45 -12.30 7.78
N GLY A 24 12.25 -13.00 8.59
CA GLY A 24 11.73 -13.92 9.61
C GLY A 24 11.15 -13.22 10.84
N LYS A 25 11.43 -11.92 11.01
CA LYS A 25 11.03 -11.10 12.17
C LYS A 25 10.18 -9.88 11.81
N GLN A 26 10.30 -9.38 10.57
CA GLN A 26 9.56 -8.24 10.05
C GLN A 26 8.20 -8.70 9.52
N LEU A 27 7.17 -8.58 10.34
CA LEU A 27 5.81 -9.04 10.04
C LEU A 27 5.12 -8.07 9.07
N LEU A 28 4.09 -8.55 8.39
CA LEU A 28 3.29 -7.83 7.38
C LEU A 28 4.04 -7.43 6.09
N HIS A 29 5.36 -7.26 6.15
CA HIS A 29 6.21 -6.92 5.00
C HIS A 29 6.17 -8.01 3.92
N ASN A 30 6.12 -7.60 2.65
CA ASN A 30 6.00 -8.48 1.48
C ASN A 30 7.00 -9.66 1.44
N HIS A 31 8.25 -9.47 1.89
CA HIS A 31 9.25 -10.54 1.91
C HIS A 31 8.91 -11.66 2.89
N GLN A 32 8.30 -11.34 4.05
CA GLN A 32 7.96 -12.31 5.07
C GLN A 32 6.92 -13.29 4.55
N THR A 33 5.79 -12.78 4.06
CA THR A 33 4.69 -13.61 3.55
C THR A 33 5.12 -14.45 2.35
N THR A 34 5.93 -13.87 1.45
CA THR A 34 6.42 -14.56 0.24
C THR A 34 7.30 -15.76 0.57
N ASN A 35 8.30 -15.56 1.44
CA ASN A 35 9.25 -16.62 1.78
C ASN A 35 8.58 -17.71 2.64
N MET A 36 7.68 -17.32 3.55
CA MET A 36 6.93 -18.28 4.38
C MET A 36 6.01 -19.17 3.54
N VAL A 37 5.33 -18.64 2.52
CA VAL A 37 4.45 -19.45 1.65
C VAL A 37 5.24 -20.38 0.74
N ALA A 38 6.41 -19.93 0.26
CA ALA A 38 7.32 -20.80 -0.46
C ALA A 38 7.82 -21.97 0.43
N LEU A 39 8.13 -21.69 1.70
CA LEU A 39 8.54 -22.72 2.67
C LEU A 39 7.41 -23.70 2.95
N LEU A 40 6.19 -23.20 3.16
CA LEU A 40 5.00 -24.03 3.37
C LEU A 40 4.75 -24.95 2.18
N THR A 41 4.86 -24.44 0.96
CA THR A 41 4.67 -25.24 -0.25
C THR A 41 5.69 -26.38 -0.33
N GLY A 42 6.97 -26.08 -0.07
CA GLY A 42 8.03 -27.09 -0.02
C GLY A 42 7.83 -28.12 1.10
N ALA A 43 7.36 -27.67 2.25
CA ALA A 43 7.06 -28.53 3.40
C ALA A 43 5.85 -29.45 3.18
N LEU A 44 4.79 -28.97 2.53
CA LEU A 44 3.63 -29.78 2.16
C LEU A 44 4.01 -30.89 1.18
N VAL A 45 4.86 -30.59 0.19
CA VAL A 45 5.37 -31.59 -0.77
C VAL A 45 6.31 -32.59 -0.10
N SER A 46 7.26 -32.09 0.70
CA SER A 46 8.28 -32.92 1.37
C SER A 46 7.68 -33.82 2.45
N GLY A 47 6.61 -33.37 3.11
CA GLY A 47 5.93 -34.12 4.17
C GLY A 47 5.31 -35.44 3.72
N LEU A 48 5.16 -35.66 2.41
CA LEU A 48 4.76 -36.95 1.86
C LEU A 48 5.85 -38.03 1.97
N TYR A 49 7.10 -37.64 2.25
CA TYR A 49 8.27 -38.53 2.27
C TYR A 49 9.15 -38.37 3.51
N GLN A 50 9.20 -37.18 4.12
CA GLN A 50 10.00 -36.86 5.31
C GLN A 50 9.16 -36.05 6.30
N GLU A 51 8.26 -36.74 6.98
CA GLU A 51 7.24 -36.09 7.81
C GLU A 51 7.83 -35.29 8.98
N SER A 52 8.85 -35.82 9.68
CA SER A 52 9.44 -35.17 10.86
C SER A 52 10.03 -33.79 10.53
N GLN A 53 10.90 -33.71 9.53
CA GLN A 53 11.53 -32.45 9.11
C GLN A 53 10.50 -31.49 8.54
N ALA A 54 9.59 -31.98 7.69
CA ALA A 54 8.55 -31.16 7.11
C ALA A 54 7.61 -30.55 8.17
N ASN A 55 7.34 -31.26 9.27
CA ASN A 55 6.51 -30.74 10.36
C ASN A 55 7.18 -29.58 11.12
N ILE A 56 8.50 -29.59 11.26
CA ILE A 56 9.25 -28.45 11.83
C ILE A 56 9.07 -27.21 10.94
N TRP A 57 9.23 -27.36 9.63
CA TRP A 57 9.04 -26.26 8.68
C TRP A 57 7.59 -25.75 8.67
N LYS A 58 6.59 -26.65 8.67
CA LYS A 58 5.17 -26.27 8.75
C LYS A 58 4.88 -25.46 10.00
N GLN A 59 5.38 -25.90 11.16
CA GLN A 59 5.16 -25.20 12.42
C GLN A 59 5.76 -23.79 12.38
N ALA A 60 7.00 -23.65 11.89
CA ALA A 60 7.65 -22.34 11.77
C ALA A 60 6.86 -21.37 10.87
N VAL A 61 6.29 -21.87 9.76
CA VAL A 61 5.43 -21.05 8.90
C VAL A 61 4.12 -20.68 9.58
N VAL A 62 3.43 -21.64 10.21
CA VAL A 62 2.16 -21.39 10.91
C VAL A 62 2.38 -20.37 12.02
N ASP A 63 3.45 -20.49 12.83
CA ASP A 63 3.77 -19.54 13.90
C ASP A 63 3.97 -18.11 13.39
N ALA A 64 4.62 -17.95 12.23
CA ALA A 64 4.88 -16.65 11.64
C ALA A 64 3.63 -16.07 10.96
N MET A 65 2.92 -16.89 10.18
CA MET A 65 1.79 -16.44 9.38
C MET A 65 0.53 -16.22 10.22
N GLU A 66 0.30 -17.00 11.28
CA GLU A 66 -0.82 -16.73 12.20
C GLU A 66 -0.59 -15.43 13.00
N LYS A 67 0.66 -15.07 13.33
CA LYS A 67 0.97 -13.72 13.85
C LYS A 67 0.67 -12.63 12.84
N THR A 68 1.01 -12.86 11.56
CA THR A 68 0.64 -11.94 10.47
C THR A 68 -0.89 -11.81 10.35
N MET A 69 -1.63 -12.91 10.35
CA MET A 69 -3.11 -12.87 10.28
C MET A 69 -3.72 -12.17 11.50
N PHE A 70 -3.17 -12.42 12.69
CA PHE A 70 -3.56 -11.72 13.91
C PHE A 70 -3.36 -10.20 13.79
N LEU A 71 -2.19 -9.75 13.34
CA LEU A 71 -1.90 -8.32 13.15
C LEU A 71 -2.78 -7.69 12.06
N LEU A 72 -3.01 -8.38 10.95
CA LEU A 72 -3.93 -7.91 9.91
C LEU A 72 -5.34 -7.69 10.45
N ASN A 73 -5.76 -8.41 11.48
CA ASN A 73 -7.08 -8.20 12.07
C ASN A 73 -7.25 -6.82 12.73
N HIS A 74 -6.14 -6.13 13.04
CA HIS A 74 -6.12 -4.72 13.48
C HIS A 74 -6.21 -3.72 12.32
N VAL A 75 -5.94 -4.15 11.09
CA VAL A 75 -6.06 -3.34 9.86
C VAL A 75 -7.50 -3.46 9.34
N VAL A 76 -8.38 -2.64 9.89
CA VAL A 76 -9.83 -2.74 9.70
C VAL A 76 -10.36 -2.12 8.40
N ASP A 77 -9.52 -1.48 7.60
CA ASP A 77 -9.89 -0.88 6.30
C ASP A 77 -9.39 -1.70 5.10
N GLY A 78 -8.77 -2.86 5.36
CA GLY A 78 -8.27 -3.76 4.32
C GLY A 78 -7.02 -3.27 3.59
N SER A 79 -6.41 -2.16 4.02
CA SER A 79 -5.23 -1.59 3.35
C SER A 79 -3.94 -2.37 3.67
N LEU A 80 -2.88 -2.02 2.96
CA LEU A 80 -1.49 -2.35 3.33
C LEU A 80 -0.65 -1.08 3.15
N ASP A 81 0.23 -0.81 4.11
CA ASP A 81 1.02 0.43 4.21
C ASP A 81 2.03 0.58 3.07
N GLU A 82 2.56 -0.54 2.55
CA GLU A 82 3.48 -0.58 1.39
C GLU A 82 2.83 -0.17 0.05
N GLY A 83 1.56 0.27 0.06
CA GLY A 83 0.84 0.72 -1.12
C GLY A 83 0.28 -0.41 -1.98
N VAL A 84 -0.40 -0.06 -3.07
CA VAL A 84 -1.23 -1.02 -3.83
C VAL A 84 -0.37 -2.05 -4.59
N ALA A 85 0.78 -1.63 -5.11
CA ALA A 85 1.67 -2.51 -5.85
C ALA A 85 2.31 -3.57 -4.95
N TYR A 86 3.01 -3.17 -3.88
CA TYR A 86 3.54 -4.13 -2.90
C TYR A 86 2.43 -4.82 -2.11
N GLY A 87 1.31 -4.15 -1.85
CA GLY A 87 0.13 -4.77 -1.27
C GLY A 87 -0.39 -5.95 -2.11
N SER A 88 -0.33 -5.87 -3.45
CA SER A 88 -0.63 -7.02 -4.33
C SER A 88 0.37 -8.16 -4.20
N TYR A 89 1.64 -7.84 -3.92
CA TYR A 89 2.70 -8.81 -3.64
C TYR A 89 2.40 -9.56 -2.34
N THR A 90 2.17 -8.84 -1.24
CA THR A 90 1.83 -9.39 0.07
C THR A 90 0.55 -10.22 0.01
N SER A 91 -0.49 -9.69 -0.62
CA SER A 91 -1.82 -10.33 -0.69
C SER A 91 -1.84 -11.59 -1.55
N LYS A 92 -0.96 -11.70 -2.56
CA LYS A 92 -0.75 -12.97 -3.30
C LYS A 92 -0.38 -14.09 -2.33
N SER A 93 0.55 -13.83 -1.43
CA SER A 93 1.05 -14.82 -0.48
C SER A 93 0.04 -15.07 0.64
N ILE A 94 -0.61 -14.03 1.17
CA ILE A 94 -1.66 -14.19 2.20
C ILE A 94 -2.81 -15.05 1.70
N THR A 95 -3.34 -14.80 0.51
CA THR A 95 -4.47 -15.59 -0.05
C THR A 95 -4.09 -17.06 -0.26
N GLN A 96 -2.84 -17.32 -0.70
CA GLN A 96 -2.30 -18.69 -0.78
C GLN A 96 -2.20 -19.35 0.59
N TYR A 97 -1.69 -18.64 1.59
CA TYR A 97 -1.60 -19.13 2.96
C TYR A 97 -2.98 -19.48 3.53
N VAL A 98 -3.94 -18.56 3.44
CA VAL A 98 -5.32 -18.78 3.94
C VAL A 98 -5.94 -20.02 3.30
N PHE A 99 -5.80 -20.18 1.97
CA PHE A 99 -6.28 -21.35 1.27
C PHE A 99 -5.61 -22.65 1.74
N LEU A 100 -4.27 -22.66 1.79
CA LEU A 100 -3.49 -23.85 2.12
C LEU A 100 -3.67 -24.24 3.60
N ALA A 101 -3.70 -23.27 4.51
CA ALA A 101 -3.86 -23.49 5.94
C ALA A 101 -5.23 -24.09 6.25
N GLN A 102 -6.30 -23.58 5.64
CA GLN A 102 -7.63 -24.17 5.75
C GLN A 102 -7.64 -25.60 5.19
N ARG A 103 -7.09 -25.80 3.99
CA ARG A 103 -7.13 -27.08 3.29
C ARG A 103 -6.33 -28.19 3.99
N HIS A 104 -5.14 -27.87 4.48
CA HIS A 104 -4.18 -28.86 4.98
C HIS A 104 -4.14 -28.96 6.51
N PHE A 105 -4.54 -27.92 7.23
CA PHE A 105 -4.47 -27.87 8.70
C PHE A 105 -5.82 -27.60 9.37
N GLY A 106 -6.87 -27.26 8.60
CA GLY A 106 -8.17 -26.88 9.17
C GLY A 106 -8.14 -25.50 9.87
N ILE A 107 -7.11 -24.69 9.64
CA ILE A 107 -6.98 -23.34 10.22
C ILE A 107 -7.80 -22.36 9.38
N ASN A 108 -8.89 -21.86 9.94
CA ASN A 108 -9.81 -20.96 9.25
C ASN A 108 -9.53 -19.49 9.53
N ASN A 109 -9.10 -18.77 8.51
CA ASN A 109 -8.85 -17.33 8.55
C ASN A 109 -9.87 -16.49 7.76
N LEU A 110 -10.89 -17.10 7.15
CA LEU A 110 -11.82 -16.41 6.22
C LEU A 110 -12.64 -15.30 6.87
N GLU A 111 -12.79 -15.32 8.20
CA GLU A 111 -13.53 -14.31 8.95
C GLU A 111 -12.70 -13.08 9.37
N ASN A 112 -11.41 -13.04 9.01
CA ASN A 112 -10.50 -11.95 9.34
C ASN A 112 -11.01 -10.59 8.83
N ASN A 113 -10.94 -9.56 9.67
CA ASN A 113 -11.45 -8.22 9.35
C ASN A 113 -10.79 -7.63 8.10
N TRP A 114 -9.48 -7.81 7.95
CA TRP A 114 -8.75 -7.32 6.79
C TRP A 114 -9.25 -7.97 5.50
N LEU A 115 -9.43 -9.30 5.47
CA LEU A 115 -9.92 -10.01 4.29
C LEU A 115 -11.29 -9.50 3.84
N LYS A 116 -12.20 -9.26 4.78
CA LYS A 116 -13.55 -8.74 4.50
C LYS A 116 -13.53 -7.36 3.86
N MET A 117 -12.52 -6.55 4.18
CA MET A 117 -12.38 -5.18 3.69
C MET A 117 -11.44 -5.04 2.49
N HIS A 118 -10.57 -6.02 2.25
CA HIS A 118 -9.48 -5.94 1.27
C HIS A 118 -9.95 -5.73 -0.18
N PHE A 119 -11.20 -6.09 -0.52
CA PHE A 119 -11.79 -5.73 -1.81
C PHE A 119 -11.73 -4.21 -2.07
N TRP A 120 -12.03 -3.41 -1.05
CA TRP A 120 -12.04 -1.95 -1.15
C TRP A 120 -10.66 -1.38 -1.39
N PHE A 121 -9.60 -2.02 -0.89
CA PHE A 121 -8.23 -1.60 -1.18
C PHE A 121 -7.91 -1.68 -2.67
N TYR A 122 -8.42 -2.68 -3.41
CA TYR A 122 -8.25 -2.73 -4.86
C TYR A 122 -9.24 -1.85 -5.62
N TYR A 123 -10.50 -1.80 -5.19
CA TYR A 123 -11.53 -1.04 -5.89
C TYR A 123 -11.37 0.48 -5.71
N ALA A 124 -11.20 0.94 -4.47
CA ALA A 124 -11.17 2.36 -4.14
C ALA A 124 -9.82 3.05 -4.41
N THR A 125 -8.81 2.33 -4.88
CA THR A 125 -7.51 2.90 -5.29
C THR A 125 -7.28 2.88 -6.80
N LEU A 126 -8.28 2.43 -7.56
CA LEU A 126 -8.22 2.28 -9.01
C LEU A 126 -8.69 3.57 -9.71
N LEU A 127 -7.83 4.13 -10.56
CA LEU A 127 -8.17 5.32 -11.35
C LEU A 127 -9.19 4.97 -12.46
N PRO A 128 -9.91 5.99 -12.98
CA PRO A 128 -10.81 5.83 -14.10
C PRO A 128 -10.18 5.08 -15.28
N GLY A 129 -10.89 4.07 -15.79
CA GLY A 129 -10.41 3.24 -16.91
C GLY A 129 -9.71 1.94 -16.51
N TYR A 130 -9.60 1.63 -15.22
CA TYR A 130 -9.17 0.33 -14.71
C TYR A 130 -7.73 -0.10 -15.04
N GLN A 131 -6.85 0.86 -15.36
CA GLN A 131 -5.47 0.59 -15.78
C GLN A 131 -4.40 0.98 -14.77
N ARG A 132 -4.67 2.01 -13.96
CA ARG A 132 -3.72 2.63 -13.03
C ARG A 132 -4.25 2.62 -11.61
N THR A 133 -3.36 2.46 -10.64
CA THR A 133 -3.70 2.64 -9.22
C THR A 133 -3.16 3.97 -8.73
N VAL A 134 -3.53 4.36 -7.50
CA VAL A 134 -3.14 5.63 -6.88
C VAL A 134 -1.63 5.89 -6.84
N GLY A 135 -0.80 4.84 -6.84
CA GLY A 135 0.66 4.95 -6.98
C GLY A 135 1.42 5.41 -5.73
N ILE A 136 0.77 5.43 -4.56
CA ILE A 136 1.39 5.76 -3.25
C ILE A 136 2.44 4.71 -2.88
N ALA A 137 3.50 5.17 -2.20
CA ALA A 137 4.68 4.39 -1.81
C ALA A 137 5.47 3.85 -3.02
N ASP A 138 6.47 2.99 -2.78
CA ASP A 138 7.18 2.33 -3.87
C ASP A 138 6.21 1.51 -4.73
N SER A 139 5.93 1.98 -5.93
CA SER A 139 4.90 1.40 -6.79
C SER A 139 5.34 1.27 -8.23
N ASN A 140 4.67 0.42 -9.00
CA ASN A 140 4.57 0.61 -10.44
C ASN A 140 3.28 1.39 -10.75
N TYR A 141 2.89 1.48 -12.02
CA TYR A 141 1.64 2.16 -12.41
C TYR A 141 0.37 1.49 -11.87
N ASN A 142 0.42 0.23 -11.39
CA ASN A 142 -0.77 -0.52 -10.99
C ASN A 142 -0.52 -1.56 -9.88
N TRP A 143 -0.21 -2.81 -10.24
CA TRP A 143 -0.02 -3.94 -9.34
C TRP A 143 1.23 -4.72 -9.76
N PHE A 144 1.96 -5.29 -8.79
CA PHE A 144 3.04 -6.23 -9.11
C PHE A 144 2.54 -7.63 -9.43
N TYR A 145 1.49 -8.11 -8.77
CA TYR A 145 0.98 -9.48 -8.93
C TYR A 145 -0.55 -9.50 -9.03
N GLY A 146 -1.11 -10.16 -10.06
CA GLY A 146 -2.56 -10.19 -10.31
C GLY A 146 -3.07 -8.83 -10.80
N PRO A 147 -4.11 -8.24 -10.15
CA PRO A 147 -4.75 -8.64 -8.89
C PRO A 147 -5.96 -9.57 -9.08
N GLU A 148 -6.23 -10.05 -10.30
CA GLU A 148 -7.41 -10.88 -10.61
C GLU A 148 -7.49 -12.13 -9.74
N SER A 149 -6.35 -12.80 -9.49
CA SER A 149 -6.28 -13.97 -8.61
C SER A 149 -6.76 -13.67 -7.20
N GLN A 150 -6.36 -12.53 -6.62
CA GLN A 150 -6.76 -12.12 -5.28
C GLN A 150 -8.24 -11.74 -5.26
N LEU A 151 -8.73 -11.07 -6.30
CA LEU A 151 -10.14 -10.65 -6.40
C LEU A 151 -11.10 -11.84 -6.49
N VAL A 152 -10.80 -12.84 -7.34
CA VAL A 152 -11.65 -14.05 -7.44
C VAL A 152 -11.57 -14.92 -6.19
N PHE A 153 -10.42 -14.93 -5.49
CA PHE A 153 -10.31 -15.54 -4.17
C PHE A 153 -11.25 -14.88 -3.15
N LEU A 154 -11.23 -13.54 -3.07
CA LEU A 154 -12.11 -12.80 -2.17
C LEU A 154 -13.58 -13.09 -2.50
N ASP A 155 -13.96 -13.14 -3.78
CA ASP A 155 -15.34 -13.42 -4.16
C ASP A 155 -15.76 -14.84 -3.78
N LYS A 156 -14.95 -15.85 -4.12
CA LYS A 156 -15.26 -17.26 -3.82
C LYS A 156 -15.34 -17.55 -2.33
N PHE A 157 -14.39 -17.03 -1.55
CA PHE A 157 -14.20 -17.47 -0.17
C PHE A 157 -14.69 -16.47 0.88
N VAL A 158 -14.79 -15.18 0.57
CA VAL A 158 -15.03 -14.11 1.56
C VAL A 158 -16.33 -13.35 1.29
N ILE A 159 -16.40 -12.54 0.22
CA ILE A 159 -17.49 -11.58 0.00
C ILE A 159 -18.71 -12.15 -0.74
N LYS A 160 -18.51 -13.15 -1.62
CA LYS A 160 -19.55 -13.96 -2.27
C LYS A 160 -20.71 -13.17 -2.88
N ASN A 161 -20.40 -12.07 -3.56
CA ASN A 161 -21.42 -11.15 -4.08
C ASN A 161 -21.24 -10.80 -5.57
N GLY A 162 -20.17 -11.27 -6.22
CA GLY A 162 -19.88 -11.03 -7.63
C GLY A 162 -18.98 -9.82 -7.90
N ALA A 163 -18.68 -9.00 -6.89
CA ALA A 163 -17.90 -7.78 -7.06
C ALA A 163 -16.43 -8.06 -7.39
N GLY A 164 -15.85 -9.10 -6.78
CA GLY A 164 -14.48 -9.52 -7.07
C GLY A 164 -14.34 -10.04 -8.50
N ASN A 165 -15.25 -10.93 -8.92
CA ASN A 165 -15.31 -11.46 -10.29
C ASN A 165 -15.51 -10.33 -11.30
N TRP A 166 -16.39 -9.37 -11.03
CA TRP A 166 -16.62 -8.22 -11.90
C TRP A 166 -15.39 -7.33 -12.04
N LEU A 167 -14.73 -6.98 -10.93
CA LEU A 167 -13.56 -6.10 -10.98
C LEU A 167 -12.38 -6.79 -11.69
N ALA A 168 -12.18 -8.08 -11.45
CA ALA A 168 -11.17 -8.87 -12.17
C ALA A 168 -11.41 -8.86 -13.69
N GLN A 169 -12.67 -8.94 -14.13
CA GLN A 169 -13.03 -8.83 -15.55
C GLN A 169 -12.75 -7.42 -16.10
N GLN A 170 -13.06 -6.35 -15.35
CA GLN A 170 -12.77 -4.99 -15.80
C GLN A 170 -11.27 -4.78 -15.97
N ILE A 171 -10.46 -5.18 -14.99
CA ILE A 171 -9.00 -5.05 -15.05
C ILE A 171 -8.42 -5.85 -16.22
N ARG A 172 -8.83 -7.11 -16.37
CA ARG A 172 -8.37 -7.97 -17.48
C ARG A 172 -8.70 -7.38 -18.85
N ARG A 173 -9.93 -6.87 -19.01
CA ARG A 173 -10.40 -6.26 -20.27
C ARG A 173 -9.60 -5.03 -20.65
N HIS A 174 -9.23 -4.21 -19.66
CA HIS A 174 -8.57 -2.92 -19.88
C HIS A 174 -7.05 -2.98 -19.72
N ARG A 175 -6.46 -4.13 -19.38
CA ARG A 175 -5.02 -4.28 -19.16
C ARG A 175 -4.20 -3.70 -20.33
N PRO A 176 -3.22 -2.81 -20.05
CA PRO A 176 -2.37 -2.22 -21.10
C PRO A 176 -1.65 -3.27 -21.92
N ARG A 177 -1.57 -3.07 -23.24
CA ARG A 177 -0.90 -3.98 -24.18
C ARG A 177 0.50 -3.50 -24.55
N ASP A 178 0.73 -2.20 -24.43
CA ASP A 178 1.96 -1.48 -24.74
C ASP A 178 2.18 -0.30 -23.78
N GLY A 179 3.37 0.30 -23.85
CA GLY A 179 3.74 1.45 -23.02
C GLY A 179 4.20 1.12 -21.60
N PRO A 180 4.40 2.14 -20.76
CA PRO A 180 5.08 2.01 -19.47
C PRO A 180 4.23 1.30 -18.40
N MET A 181 2.94 1.10 -18.64
CA MET A 181 2.01 0.45 -17.71
C MET A 181 1.89 -1.08 -17.89
N VAL A 182 2.59 -1.64 -18.87
CA VAL A 182 2.56 -3.09 -19.12
C VAL A 182 3.23 -3.84 -17.97
N GLN A 183 2.62 -4.94 -17.53
CA GLN A 183 3.20 -5.78 -16.51
C GLN A 183 4.52 -6.40 -16.97
N SER A 184 5.50 -6.46 -16.06
CA SER A 184 6.82 -7.03 -16.36
C SER A 184 6.73 -8.50 -16.77
N SER A 185 7.65 -8.95 -17.61
CA SER A 185 7.73 -10.36 -18.05
C SER A 185 7.91 -11.33 -16.90
N ALA A 186 8.56 -10.90 -15.81
CA ALA A 186 8.81 -11.70 -14.61
C ALA A 186 7.56 -11.90 -13.73
N GLN A 187 6.53 -11.05 -13.88
CA GLN A 187 5.39 -11.00 -12.97
C GLN A 187 4.07 -11.40 -13.63
N ARG A 188 3.88 -11.03 -14.91
CA ARG A 188 2.58 -11.02 -15.60
C ARG A 188 1.79 -12.34 -15.64
N TRP A 189 2.45 -13.48 -15.46
CA TRP A 189 1.82 -14.81 -15.51
C TRP A 189 1.86 -15.57 -14.17
N SER A 190 2.45 -14.97 -13.15
CA SER A 190 2.75 -15.63 -11.87
C SER A 190 1.51 -16.13 -11.11
N THR A 191 0.35 -15.49 -11.30
CA THR A 191 -0.89 -15.79 -10.55
C THR A 191 -2.01 -16.38 -11.41
N LEU A 192 -1.76 -16.68 -12.69
CA LEU A 192 -2.78 -17.24 -13.59
C LEU A 192 -3.33 -18.59 -13.09
N HIS A 193 -2.46 -19.41 -12.49
CA HIS A 193 -2.83 -20.72 -11.99
C HIS A 193 -3.76 -20.64 -10.77
N THR A 194 -3.49 -19.75 -9.82
CA THR A 194 -4.37 -19.53 -8.65
C THR A 194 -5.66 -18.83 -9.04
N GLU A 195 -5.61 -17.89 -9.99
CA GLU A 195 -6.81 -17.28 -10.56
C GLU A 195 -7.75 -18.34 -11.14
N TYR A 196 -7.22 -19.28 -11.93
CA TYR A 196 -8.01 -20.37 -12.51
C TYR A 196 -8.62 -21.28 -11.43
N ILE A 197 -7.84 -21.65 -10.40
CA ILE A 197 -8.29 -22.56 -9.33
C ILE A 197 -9.34 -21.89 -8.43
N TRP A 198 -9.19 -20.59 -8.17
CA TRP A 198 -10.02 -19.84 -7.23
C TRP A 198 -11.19 -19.12 -7.88
N TYR A 199 -11.30 -19.10 -9.21
CA TYR A 199 -12.51 -18.64 -9.85
C TYR A 199 -13.71 -19.54 -9.47
N ASP A 200 -14.86 -18.92 -9.27
CA ASP A 200 -16.14 -19.58 -9.07
C ASP A 200 -17.12 -19.05 -10.12
N ALA A 201 -17.52 -19.93 -11.04
CA ALA A 201 -18.40 -19.57 -12.15
C ALA A 201 -19.87 -19.45 -11.72
N ASP A 202 -20.25 -20.02 -10.57
CA ASP A 202 -21.61 -19.93 -10.06
C ASP A 202 -21.90 -18.54 -9.47
N ILE A 203 -20.84 -17.80 -9.10
CA ILE A 203 -20.94 -16.41 -8.65
C ILE A 203 -20.96 -15.48 -9.87
N THR A 204 -22.15 -15.02 -10.24
CA THR A 204 -22.34 -14.06 -11.33
C THR A 204 -21.61 -12.74 -11.04
N ALA A 205 -20.74 -12.32 -11.96
CA ALA A 205 -20.04 -11.03 -11.88
C ALA A 205 -21.03 -9.86 -11.82
N ARG A 206 -20.95 -9.05 -10.76
CA ARG A 206 -21.81 -7.87 -10.55
C ARG A 206 -20.99 -6.72 -9.97
N PRO A 207 -21.12 -5.49 -10.49
CA PRO A 207 -20.45 -4.35 -9.88
C PRO A 207 -20.95 -4.10 -8.45
N PRO A 208 -20.17 -3.38 -7.61
CA PRO A 208 -20.69 -2.80 -6.37
C PRO A 208 -21.97 -1.99 -6.61
N SER A 209 -22.85 -1.95 -5.61
CA SER A 209 -24.18 -1.33 -5.74
C SER A 209 -24.16 0.17 -6.08
N ASP A 210 -23.04 0.84 -5.78
CA ASP A 210 -22.82 2.27 -6.02
C ASP A 210 -21.91 2.56 -7.21
N TYR A 211 -21.59 1.54 -8.01
CA TYR A 211 -20.81 1.70 -9.23
C TYR A 211 -21.41 2.75 -10.18
N GLY A 212 -20.54 3.54 -10.80
CA GLY A 212 -20.92 4.63 -11.70
C GLY A 212 -21.22 5.96 -10.99
N THR A 213 -21.22 5.98 -9.65
CA THR A 213 -21.35 7.22 -8.86
C THR A 213 -20.00 7.57 -8.23
N PRO A 214 -19.43 8.76 -8.46
CA PRO A 214 -18.24 9.21 -7.77
C PRO A 214 -18.46 9.27 -6.26
N ARG A 215 -17.62 8.54 -5.51
CA ARG A 215 -17.69 8.48 -4.05
C ARG A 215 -16.34 8.63 -3.42
N MET A 216 -16.35 9.28 -2.26
CA MET A 216 -15.24 9.33 -1.33
C MET A 216 -15.13 8.00 -0.58
N HIS A 217 -13.92 7.47 -0.48
CA HIS A 217 -13.55 6.37 0.39
C HIS A 217 -12.41 6.81 1.32
N ILE A 218 -12.45 6.37 2.58
CA ILE A 218 -11.44 6.71 3.58
C ILE A 218 -10.83 5.41 4.09
N PHE A 219 -9.51 5.31 4.03
CA PHE A 219 -8.69 4.27 4.64
C PHE A 219 -8.11 4.80 5.97
N PRO A 220 -8.83 4.69 7.10
CA PRO A 220 -8.41 5.28 8.37
C PRO A 220 -7.14 4.66 8.98
N ASN A 221 -6.81 3.41 8.61
CA ASN A 221 -5.54 2.80 9.00
C ASN A 221 -4.42 3.34 8.11
N TRP A 222 -4.62 3.37 6.79
CA TRP A 222 -3.60 3.85 5.87
C TRP A 222 -3.36 5.37 5.95
N GLY A 223 -4.38 6.13 6.34
CA GLY A 223 -4.38 7.60 6.26
C GLY A 223 -4.54 8.10 4.82
N VAL A 224 -5.35 7.42 4.01
CA VAL A 224 -5.60 7.78 2.60
C VAL A 224 -7.08 8.02 2.36
N ILE A 225 -7.38 9.08 1.62
CA ILE A 225 -8.71 9.37 1.06
C ILE A 225 -8.61 9.21 -0.45
N THR A 226 -9.64 8.62 -1.05
CA THR A 226 -9.81 8.60 -2.50
C THR A 226 -11.22 9.06 -2.87
N TYR A 227 -11.38 9.60 -4.08
CA TYR A 227 -12.65 10.01 -4.64
C TYR A 227 -12.72 9.57 -6.11
N GLY A 228 -13.87 9.04 -6.53
CA GLY A 228 -14.12 8.69 -7.94
C GLY A 228 -13.37 7.45 -8.45
N ALA A 229 -13.01 6.55 -7.54
CA ALA A 229 -12.32 5.32 -7.86
C ALA A 229 -13.22 4.30 -8.59
N GLY A 230 -12.59 3.43 -9.38
CA GLY A 230 -13.27 2.32 -10.07
C GLY A 230 -14.26 2.74 -11.15
N LEU A 231 -14.21 3.98 -11.62
CA LEU A 231 -15.08 4.51 -12.66
C LEU A 231 -14.56 4.20 -14.09
N PRO A 232 -15.41 4.23 -15.13
CA PRO A 232 -14.94 4.16 -16.51
C PRO A 232 -14.19 5.45 -16.91
N ASN A 233 -13.29 5.35 -17.90
CA ASN A 233 -12.61 6.54 -18.43
C ASN A 233 -13.57 7.35 -19.31
N THR A 234 -14.09 8.44 -18.78
CA THR A 234 -15.00 9.36 -19.49
C THR A 234 -14.67 10.80 -19.12
N GLN A 235 -15.10 11.76 -19.95
CA GLN A 235 -14.82 13.18 -19.75
C GLN A 235 -15.42 13.79 -18.49
N SER A 236 -16.28 13.08 -17.75
CA SER A 236 -16.87 13.56 -16.49
C SER A 236 -16.30 12.88 -15.24
N ASN A 237 -15.51 11.82 -15.39
CA ASN A 237 -15.06 11.02 -14.25
C ASN A 237 -13.70 11.49 -13.79
N THR A 238 -13.63 11.92 -12.54
CA THR A 238 -12.42 12.46 -11.93
C THR A 238 -11.98 11.60 -10.77
N PHE A 239 -10.66 11.43 -10.65
CA PHE A 239 -10.05 10.83 -9.49
C PHE A 239 -9.24 11.85 -8.70
N LEU A 240 -9.34 11.77 -7.38
CA LEU A 240 -8.57 12.56 -6.44
C LEU A 240 -8.16 11.65 -5.28
N SER A 241 -6.91 11.72 -4.86
CA SER A 241 -6.47 11.10 -3.60
C SER A 241 -5.76 12.12 -2.71
N PHE A 242 -5.77 11.88 -1.40
CA PHE A 242 -5.03 12.65 -0.41
C PHE A 242 -4.48 11.69 0.66
N LYS A 243 -3.19 11.79 0.98
CA LYS A 243 -2.54 10.98 2.02
C LYS A 243 -2.08 11.87 3.16
N SER A 244 -2.46 11.52 4.39
CA SER A 244 -1.86 12.03 5.61
C SER A 244 -2.10 11.02 6.73
N GLY A 245 -1.10 10.21 7.04
CA GLY A 245 -1.23 9.03 7.88
C GLY A 245 0.00 8.72 8.71
N LYS A 246 -0.16 7.79 9.63
CA LYS A 246 0.91 7.29 10.49
C LYS A 246 1.83 6.35 9.72
N LEU A 247 3.14 6.43 9.98
CA LEU A 247 4.13 5.48 9.45
C LEU A 247 3.73 4.03 9.78
N GLY A 248 3.82 3.12 8.80
CA GLY A 248 3.36 1.73 8.87
C GLY A 248 1.84 1.55 8.88
N GLY A 249 1.07 2.64 8.78
CA GLY A 249 -0.36 2.66 9.07
C GLY A 249 -0.67 2.64 10.57
N ARG A 250 -1.87 3.13 10.93
CA ARG A 250 -2.29 3.35 12.32
C ARG A 250 -2.13 2.12 13.21
N ALA A 251 -2.48 0.93 12.74
CA ALA A 251 -2.40 -0.31 13.50
C ALA A 251 -0.95 -0.66 13.87
N VAL A 252 -0.02 -0.63 12.91
CA VAL A 252 1.40 -0.91 13.17
C VAL A 252 1.98 0.17 14.08
N TYR A 253 1.72 1.44 13.77
CA TYR A 253 2.19 2.57 14.56
C TYR A 253 1.74 2.42 16.01
N ASP A 254 0.44 2.25 16.26
CA ASP A 254 -0.10 2.16 17.61
C ASP A 254 0.43 0.93 18.36
N ILE A 255 0.64 -0.20 17.67
CA ILE A 255 1.25 -1.40 18.26
C ILE A 255 2.71 -1.15 18.66
N VAL A 256 3.49 -0.45 17.82
CA VAL A 256 4.89 -0.14 18.13
C VAL A 256 5.00 0.80 19.33
N HIS A 257 4.12 1.81 19.42
CA HIS A 257 4.20 2.85 20.45
C HIS A 257 3.55 2.42 21.77
N PHE A 258 2.42 1.71 21.73
CA PHE A 258 1.75 1.22 22.94
C PHE A 258 2.28 -0.11 23.45
N GLN A 259 3.02 -0.85 22.60
CA GLN A 259 3.61 -2.15 22.92
C GLN A 259 2.64 -3.15 23.58
N PRO A 260 1.43 -3.38 23.02
CA PRO A 260 0.43 -4.24 23.64
C PRO A 260 0.80 -5.74 23.60
N TYR A 261 1.82 -6.13 22.81
CA TYR A 261 2.20 -7.51 22.58
C TYR A 261 3.66 -7.76 22.91
N SER A 262 3.92 -8.69 23.84
CA SER A 262 5.27 -9.03 24.32
C SER A 262 6.19 -9.66 23.26
N TRP A 263 5.64 -10.12 22.13
CA TRP A 263 6.38 -10.73 21.03
C TRP A 263 6.71 -9.75 19.91
N ILE A 264 6.37 -8.46 20.06
CA ILE A 264 6.74 -7.37 19.16
C ILE A 264 7.90 -6.57 19.78
N ASP A 265 9.01 -6.43 19.05
CA ASP A 265 10.20 -5.65 19.44
C ASP A 265 10.20 -4.30 18.71
N GLY A 266 9.16 -3.50 18.95
CA GLY A 266 8.95 -2.20 18.31
C GLY A 266 9.15 -2.22 16.79
N TRP A 267 9.83 -1.20 16.24
CA TRP A 267 10.11 -1.10 14.81
C TRP A 267 11.00 -2.22 14.25
N ARG A 268 11.67 -3.03 15.07
CA ARG A 268 12.44 -4.18 14.57
C ARG A 268 11.55 -5.33 14.10
N SER A 269 10.29 -5.34 14.53
CA SER A 269 9.27 -6.30 14.08
C SER A 269 8.54 -5.87 12.81
N PHE A 270 8.84 -4.69 12.25
CA PHE A 270 8.19 -4.14 11.06
C PHE A 270 9.21 -3.54 10.10
N ASN A 271 8.77 -3.16 8.90
CA ASN A 271 9.63 -2.56 7.89
C ASN A 271 8.82 -1.64 6.95
N PRO A 272 8.70 -0.35 7.27
CA PRO A 272 8.09 0.64 6.40
C PRO A 272 9.09 1.22 5.36
N GLY A 273 10.16 0.50 5.01
CA GLY A 273 11.21 0.99 4.12
C GLY A 273 10.76 1.36 2.70
N HIS A 274 9.62 0.79 2.27
CA HIS A 274 8.95 1.07 1.00
C HIS A 274 8.02 2.29 1.05
N GLU A 275 7.71 2.83 2.24
CA GLU A 275 6.97 4.08 2.35
C GLU A 275 7.81 5.28 1.87
N HIS A 276 7.10 6.34 1.51
CA HIS A 276 7.69 7.59 1.05
C HIS A 276 7.55 8.70 2.11
N PRO A 277 8.43 9.72 2.08
CA PRO A 277 8.21 10.99 2.77
C PRO A 277 7.14 11.82 2.02
N ASP A 278 5.88 11.41 2.12
CA ASP A 278 4.74 11.83 1.28
C ASP A 278 3.51 12.28 2.09
N GLN A 279 3.65 12.61 3.38
CA GLN A 279 2.50 13.07 4.18
C GLN A 279 1.98 14.41 3.66
N ASN A 280 0.65 14.58 3.60
CA ASN A 280 -0.06 15.63 2.88
C ASN A 280 0.13 15.63 1.34
N SER A 281 0.55 14.51 0.73
CA SER A 281 0.53 14.37 -0.74
C SER A 281 -0.90 14.23 -1.26
N PHE A 282 -1.08 14.52 -2.55
CA PHE A 282 -2.32 14.27 -3.26
C PHE A 282 -2.04 13.89 -4.72
N THR A 283 -3.02 13.23 -5.34
CA THR A 283 -3.05 13.03 -6.80
C THR A 283 -4.34 13.59 -7.37
N PHE A 284 -4.31 14.03 -8.61
CA PHE A 284 -5.48 14.59 -9.27
C PHE A 284 -5.50 14.18 -10.74
N ALA A 285 -6.56 13.47 -11.14
CA ALA A 285 -6.78 13.02 -12.50
C ALA A 285 -8.18 13.46 -12.98
N PRO A 286 -8.34 14.75 -13.36
CA PRO A 286 -9.60 15.25 -13.91
C PRO A 286 -9.92 14.55 -15.23
N ASN A 287 -11.20 14.21 -15.43
CA ASN A 287 -11.68 13.60 -16.68
C ASN A 287 -10.94 12.29 -17.05
N GLY A 288 -10.41 11.57 -16.05
CA GLY A 288 -9.62 10.36 -16.21
C GLY A 288 -8.19 10.58 -16.70
N GLN A 289 -7.78 11.83 -16.94
CA GLN A 289 -6.42 12.18 -17.36
C GLN A 289 -5.59 12.58 -16.15
N VAL A 290 -4.47 11.89 -15.94
CA VAL A 290 -3.56 12.17 -14.82
C VAL A 290 -2.92 13.54 -15.00
N PHE A 291 -3.17 14.45 -14.06
CA PHE A 291 -2.63 15.81 -14.06
C PHE A 291 -1.58 16.02 -12.96
N VAL A 292 -1.88 15.58 -11.73
CA VAL A 292 -0.92 15.46 -10.63
C VAL A 292 -0.81 13.98 -10.27
N SER A 293 0.38 13.40 -10.44
CA SER A 293 0.65 11.97 -10.19
C SER A 293 1.60 11.78 -9.02
N GLU A 294 1.60 10.57 -8.44
CA GLU A 294 2.72 10.12 -7.62
C GLU A 294 3.98 9.88 -8.47
N ALA A 295 5.13 9.71 -7.83
CA ALA A 295 6.42 9.47 -8.52
C ALA A 295 6.75 7.99 -8.76
N LEU A 296 5.93 7.05 -8.28
CA LEU A 296 6.19 5.60 -8.32
C LEU A 296 7.46 5.20 -7.55
N TYR A 297 8.01 4.02 -7.82
CA TYR A 297 9.22 3.51 -7.19
C TYR A 297 10.41 4.46 -7.36
N GLY A 298 11.04 4.85 -6.25
CA GLY A 298 12.15 5.79 -6.29
C GLY A 298 12.97 5.89 -5.00
N PRO A 299 14.06 6.66 -5.02
CA PRO A 299 14.75 7.02 -3.78
C PRO A 299 13.83 7.87 -2.89
N LYS A 300 14.01 7.77 -1.57
CA LYS A 300 13.18 8.45 -0.58
C LYS A 300 13.66 9.89 -0.40
N PHE A 301 13.16 10.77 -1.25
CA PHE A 301 13.33 12.21 -1.15
C PHE A 301 11.97 12.90 -1.15
N SER A 302 11.79 13.87 -0.24
CA SER A 302 10.50 14.54 -0.10
C SER A 302 10.11 15.31 -1.36
N HIS A 303 11.09 15.91 -2.05
CA HIS A 303 10.84 16.65 -3.29
C HIS A 303 10.39 15.78 -4.47
N LEU A 304 10.48 14.45 -4.36
CA LEU A 304 9.90 13.53 -5.35
C LEU A 304 8.43 13.21 -5.08
N ASN A 305 7.86 13.69 -3.97
CA ASN A 305 6.43 13.56 -3.67
C ASN A 305 5.74 14.92 -3.77
N ASN A 306 4.41 14.93 -3.83
CA ASN A 306 3.62 16.16 -3.95
C ASN A 306 3.47 16.90 -2.60
N VAL A 307 4.58 17.22 -1.94
CA VAL A 307 4.64 17.73 -0.56
C VAL A 307 5.40 19.07 -0.47
N LEU A 308 5.48 19.60 0.76
CA LEU A 308 6.25 20.80 1.08
C LEU A 308 7.65 20.45 1.60
N VAL A 309 8.63 21.28 1.28
CA VAL A 309 9.97 21.29 1.90
C VAL A 309 10.32 22.71 2.38
N PHE A 310 11.20 22.81 3.36
CA PHE A 310 11.50 24.06 4.05
C PHE A 310 12.99 24.37 4.07
N ALA A 311 13.32 25.66 4.10
CA ALA A 311 14.70 26.15 4.23
C ALA A 311 14.78 27.48 5.00
N PRO A 312 15.94 27.81 5.57
CA PRO A 312 17.07 26.90 5.81
C PRO A 312 16.76 25.94 6.96
N SER A 313 17.06 24.66 6.79
CA SER A 313 16.93 23.69 7.87
C SER A 313 18.28 23.37 8.55
N PRO A 314 18.37 23.41 9.90
CA PRO A 314 19.58 23.02 10.63
C PRO A 314 19.97 21.55 10.47
N THR A 315 19.01 20.69 10.11
CA THR A 315 19.16 19.23 10.07
C THR A 315 19.21 18.66 8.65
N SER A 316 19.27 19.53 7.63
CA SER A 316 19.32 19.12 6.22
C SER A 316 20.51 18.19 5.94
N GLN A 317 20.22 16.98 5.44
CA GLN A 317 21.25 15.96 5.20
C GLN A 317 21.75 15.89 3.75
N CYS A 318 20.87 16.06 2.75
CA CYS A 318 21.21 15.81 1.34
C CYS A 318 20.85 16.94 0.36
N ASN A 319 19.99 17.90 0.74
CA ASN A 319 19.48 18.93 -0.16
C ASN A 319 19.71 20.35 0.37
N ALA A 320 20.83 20.58 1.08
CA ALA A 320 21.10 21.85 1.76
C ALA A 320 20.93 23.07 0.83
N PRO A 321 20.21 24.13 1.27
CA PRO A 321 19.71 24.35 2.63
C PRO A 321 18.31 23.77 2.92
N TRP A 322 17.75 22.99 1.99
CA TRP A 322 16.38 22.46 2.07
C TRP A 322 16.32 21.11 2.77
N GLU A 323 15.25 20.92 3.55
CA GLU A 323 14.88 19.65 4.15
C GLU A 323 13.36 19.46 4.04
N GLY A 324 12.95 18.23 3.78
CA GLY A 324 11.56 17.81 3.77
C GLY A 324 11.23 16.99 5.02
N GLN A 325 10.53 15.87 4.80
CA GLN A 325 10.03 15.02 5.87
C GLN A 325 11.10 14.02 6.36
N LEU A 326 10.92 13.58 7.60
CA LEU A 326 11.78 12.63 8.29
C LEU A 326 11.92 11.32 7.50
N GLY A 327 13.10 10.69 7.63
CA GLY A 327 13.41 9.42 6.96
C GLY A 327 13.92 9.53 5.53
N GLU A 328 14.00 10.73 4.96
CA GLU A 328 14.50 10.93 3.59
C GLU A 328 16.03 10.73 3.43
N CYS A 329 16.54 10.96 2.22
CA CYS A 329 17.96 10.91 1.85
C CYS A 329 18.56 9.50 1.74
N ALA A 330 17.80 8.51 1.28
CA ALA A 330 18.31 7.16 0.98
C ALA A 330 17.43 6.41 -0.03
N GLN A 331 17.87 5.24 -0.48
CA GLN A 331 17.07 4.34 -1.33
C GLN A 331 15.82 3.81 -0.60
N TRP A 332 15.96 3.55 0.70
CA TRP A 332 14.90 3.10 1.60
C TRP A 332 14.65 4.16 2.65
N LEU A 333 13.41 4.23 3.15
CA LEU A 333 13.06 5.19 4.19
C LEU A 333 13.91 4.89 5.43
N LYS A 334 14.46 5.90 6.10
CA LYS A 334 15.27 5.70 7.32
C LYS A 334 14.37 5.72 8.55
N TRP A 335 13.56 4.68 8.75
CA TRP A 335 12.57 4.66 9.85
C TRP A 335 13.18 4.37 11.23
N THR A 336 14.41 3.84 11.30
CA THR A 336 15.07 3.48 12.57
C THR A 336 15.88 4.62 13.19
N THR A 337 15.86 5.82 12.60
CA THR A 337 16.53 7.00 13.17
C THR A 337 15.59 7.73 14.12
N ASP A 338 16.14 8.35 15.17
CA ASP A 338 15.44 8.80 16.38
C ASP A 338 14.02 9.37 16.16
N GLU A 339 13.86 10.50 15.46
CA GLU A 339 12.52 11.11 15.28
C GLU A 339 11.67 10.40 14.21
N THR A 340 12.27 9.67 13.26
CA THR A 340 11.51 9.10 12.12
C THR A 340 10.54 8.01 12.58
N GLY A 341 10.87 7.26 13.63
CA GLY A 341 9.98 6.23 14.17
C GLY A 341 8.64 6.79 14.67
N ASP A 342 8.62 8.06 15.05
CA ASP A 342 7.44 8.78 15.52
C ASP A 342 6.74 9.56 14.39
N ALA A 343 7.28 9.54 13.16
CA ALA A 343 6.78 10.33 12.04
C ALA A 343 5.32 9.97 11.68
N ALA A 344 4.49 11.00 11.53
CA ALA A 344 3.08 10.85 11.22
C ALA A 344 2.50 12.07 10.51
N GLY A 345 1.58 11.82 9.59
CA GLY A 345 0.50 12.73 9.23
C GLY A 345 -0.82 12.27 9.84
N GLU A 346 -1.84 13.11 9.71
CA GLU A 346 -3.20 12.79 10.14
C GLU A 346 -4.23 13.49 9.25
N ILE A 347 -5.21 12.73 8.76
CA ILE A 347 -6.44 13.29 8.20
C ILE A 347 -7.23 13.96 9.32
N ILE A 348 -7.46 15.26 9.20
CA ILE A 348 -8.20 16.04 10.19
C ILE A 348 -9.70 16.07 9.88
N SER A 349 -10.05 16.22 8.61
CA SER A 349 -11.45 16.22 8.17
C SER A 349 -11.57 15.74 6.73
N ALA A 350 -12.68 15.07 6.43
CA ALA A 350 -13.02 14.58 5.11
C ALA A 350 -14.54 14.62 4.94
N SER A 351 -15.04 15.21 3.86
CA SER A 351 -16.47 15.27 3.57
C SER A 351 -16.73 15.34 2.07
N GLN A 352 -17.88 14.81 1.66
CA GLN A 352 -18.38 14.89 0.29
C GLN A 352 -19.79 15.49 0.31
N HIS A 353 -20.04 16.45 -0.58
CA HIS A 353 -21.37 17.01 -0.81
C HIS A 353 -21.64 17.10 -2.31
N GLY A 354 -22.44 16.17 -2.83
CA GLY A 354 -22.61 15.99 -4.27
C GLY A 354 -21.28 15.59 -4.92
N GLU A 355 -20.87 16.36 -5.94
CA GLU A 355 -19.59 16.17 -6.64
C GLU A 355 -18.42 16.95 -6.01
N MET A 356 -18.69 17.74 -4.98
CA MET A 356 -17.65 18.43 -4.22
C MET A 356 -17.09 17.51 -3.14
N MET A 357 -15.77 17.57 -2.95
CA MET A 357 -15.07 16.86 -1.89
C MET A 357 -14.12 17.82 -1.18
N PHE A 358 -14.11 17.75 0.15
CA PHE A 358 -13.18 18.45 1.00
C PHE A 358 -12.39 17.42 1.80
N ALA A 359 -11.08 17.55 1.83
CA ALA A 359 -10.23 16.83 2.76
C ALA A 359 -9.13 17.74 3.30
N SER A 360 -8.69 17.48 4.52
CA SER A 360 -7.57 18.17 5.13
C SER A 360 -6.70 17.27 5.97
N GLY A 361 -5.43 17.63 6.09
CA GLY A 361 -4.47 16.88 6.90
C GLY A 361 -3.42 17.76 7.56
N GLU A 362 -2.92 17.29 8.70
CA GLU A 362 -1.82 17.87 9.47
C GLU A 362 -0.61 16.94 9.35
N ALA A 363 0.55 17.49 9.04
CA ALA A 363 1.78 16.73 8.82
C ALA A 363 2.97 17.26 9.60
N VAL A 364 2.79 18.14 10.59
CA VAL A 364 3.90 18.71 11.38
C VAL A 364 4.82 17.63 11.97
N SER A 365 4.27 16.50 12.45
CA SER A 365 5.04 15.38 12.99
C SER A 365 5.80 14.58 11.94
N ALA A 366 5.60 14.84 10.66
CA ALA A 366 6.41 14.28 9.58
C ALA A 366 7.71 15.10 9.34
N TYR A 367 7.88 16.27 9.97
CA TYR A 367 9.05 17.13 9.82
C TYR A 367 9.89 17.16 11.11
N SER A 368 11.19 17.45 10.99
CA SER A 368 12.06 17.50 12.17
C SER A 368 11.63 18.60 13.14
N SER A 369 11.66 18.29 14.44
CA SER A 369 11.36 19.24 15.51
C SER A 369 12.31 20.45 15.48
N ALA A 370 13.51 20.30 14.93
CA ALA A 370 14.51 21.37 14.77
C ALA A 370 14.03 22.52 13.85
N MET A 371 13.06 22.26 12.97
CA MET A 371 12.44 23.29 12.13
C MET A 371 11.51 24.22 12.92
N LYS A 372 11.08 23.80 14.12
CA LYS A 372 10.12 24.52 14.98
C LYS A 372 8.83 24.90 14.26
N LEU A 373 8.32 24.00 13.45
CA LEU A 373 6.98 24.09 12.86
C LEU A 373 5.95 23.80 13.96
N LYS A 374 4.81 24.49 13.89
CA LYS A 374 3.64 24.24 14.74
C LYS A 374 2.52 23.55 13.97
N SER A 375 2.39 23.87 12.69
CA SER A 375 1.42 23.27 11.79
C SER A 375 1.95 23.26 10.37
N VAL A 376 1.76 22.13 9.68
CA VAL A 376 1.90 21.98 8.24
C VAL A 376 0.59 21.38 7.75
N TYR A 377 -0.41 22.24 7.62
CA TYR A 377 -1.78 21.85 7.34
C TYR A 377 -2.11 22.06 5.87
N ARG A 378 -2.67 21.05 5.21
CA ARG A 378 -3.10 21.13 3.81
C ARG A 378 -4.58 20.84 3.69
N VAL A 379 -5.24 21.60 2.83
CA VAL A 379 -6.61 21.36 2.37
C VAL A 379 -6.59 21.04 0.88
N VAL A 380 -7.36 20.02 0.49
CA VAL A 380 -7.76 19.77 -0.89
C VAL A 380 -9.28 19.91 -1.00
N LEU A 381 -9.73 20.80 -1.89
CA LEU A 381 -11.14 21.09 -2.13
C LEU A 381 -11.45 20.93 -3.61
N LEU A 382 -12.11 19.83 -3.95
CA LEU A 382 -12.67 19.62 -5.28
C LEU A 382 -13.95 20.44 -5.41
N LEU A 383 -13.89 21.53 -6.18
CA LEU A 383 -15.01 22.45 -6.38
C LEU A 383 -16.00 21.91 -7.43
N ASN A 384 -15.47 21.21 -8.43
CA ASN A 384 -16.20 20.50 -9.47
C ASN A 384 -15.24 19.44 -10.07
N PRO A 385 -15.70 18.53 -10.96
CA PRO A 385 -14.85 17.47 -11.50
C PRO A 385 -13.51 17.93 -12.13
N GLN A 386 -13.37 19.19 -12.55
CA GLN A 386 -12.17 19.67 -13.24
C GLN A 386 -11.38 20.73 -12.46
N THR A 387 -11.87 21.16 -11.30
CA THR A 387 -11.26 22.25 -10.52
C THR A 387 -10.96 21.81 -9.11
N LEU A 388 -9.67 21.70 -8.80
CA LEU A 388 -9.15 21.42 -7.47
C LEU A 388 -8.49 22.68 -6.90
N LEU A 389 -8.91 23.10 -5.71
CA LEU A 389 -8.24 24.11 -4.91
C LEU A 389 -7.38 23.42 -3.84
N VAL A 390 -6.10 23.78 -3.76
CA VAL A 390 -5.19 23.33 -2.71
C VAL A 390 -4.77 24.54 -1.88
N VAL A 391 -4.92 24.44 -0.56
CA VAL A 391 -4.56 25.51 0.37
C VAL A 391 -3.61 24.96 1.43
N ASP A 392 -2.42 25.54 1.51
CA ASP A 392 -1.43 25.24 2.55
C ASP A 392 -1.44 26.32 3.64
N HIS A 393 -1.53 25.89 4.89
CA HIS A 393 -1.36 26.72 6.08
C HIS A 393 -0.12 26.23 6.82
N ILE A 394 0.86 27.12 6.99
CA ILE A 394 2.13 26.83 7.65
C ILE A 394 2.25 27.77 8.85
N GLU A 395 2.28 27.20 10.06
CA GLU A 395 2.56 27.96 11.28
C GLU A 395 3.92 27.54 11.82
N LYS A 396 4.74 28.52 12.21
CA LYS A 396 6.06 28.30 12.81
C LYS A 396 6.19 29.03 14.14
N GLN A 397 7.10 28.56 14.99
CA GLN A 397 7.47 29.28 16.21
C GLN A 397 8.24 30.57 15.87
N GLN A 398 8.24 31.54 16.79
CA GLN A 398 8.83 32.86 16.58
C GLN A 398 10.33 32.79 16.26
N ASP A 399 11.02 31.81 16.82
CA ASP A 399 12.46 31.53 16.70
C ASP A 399 12.76 30.36 15.75
N SER A 400 11.82 30.01 14.86
CA SER A 400 12.03 29.03 13.79
C SER A 400 13.08 29.53 12.79
N PRO A 401 14.04 28.68 12.39
CA PRO A 401 15.09 29.06 11.44
C PRO A 401 14.57 29.24 10.01
N LEU A 402 13.37 28.75 9.71
CA LEU A 402 12.83 28.70 8.36
C LEU A 402 12.44 30.10 7.84
N SER A 403 12.82 30.37 6.58
CA SER A 403 12.48 31.60 5.86
C SER A 403 11.82 31.35 4.50
N SER A 404 11.88 30.11 3.99
CA SER A 404 11.37 29.73 2.67
C SER A 404 10.64 28.38 2.72
N VAL A 405 9.67 28.22 1.83
CA VAL A 405 8.95 26.96 1.55
C VAL A 405 8.95 26.72 0.04
N SER A 406 9.02 25.45 -0.37
CA SER A 406 8.81 25.03 -1.75
C SER A 406 7.78 23.90 -1.78
N ALA A 407 6.87 23.95 -2.74
CA ALA A 407 5.87 22.92 -3.00
C ALA A 407 6.22 22.20 -4.30
N PHE A 408 6.11 20.88 -4.31
CA PHE A 408 6.35 20.05 -5.49
C PHE A 408 5.04 19.46 -6.00
N PHE A 409 4.90 19.40 -7.32
CA PHE A 409 3.79 18.77 -8.02
C PHE A 409 4.36 18.02 -9.22
N HIS A 410 3.99 16.74 -9.37
CA HIS A 410 4.58 15.85 -10.36
C HIS A 410 3.58 15.40 -11.41
N ASN A 411 4.08 15.10 -12.60
CA ASN A 411 3.35 14.39 -13.65
C ASN A 411 4.33 13.45 -14.36
N LEU A 412 4.04 12.16 -14.36
CA LEU A 412 4.91 11.13 -14.96
C LEU A 412 4.82 11.04 -16.48
N ASP A 413 3.73 11.52 -17.07
CA ASP A 413 3.44 11.32 -18.49
C ASP A 413 3.76 12.55 -19.33
N ILE A 414 3.70 13.75 -18.73
CA ILE A 414 3.79 15.03 -19.44
C ILE A 414 4.62 16.03 -18.64
N ASP A 415 5.60 16.64 -19.30
CA ASP A 415 6.39 17.73 -18.71
C ASP A 415 5.55 19.01 -18.52
N PHE A 416 5.72 19.65 -17.36
CA PHE A 416 5.13 20.97 -17.10
C PHE A 416 5.74 22.03 -18.05
N LYS A 417 4.88 22.85 -18.65
CA LYS A 417 5.29 23.99 -19.48
C LYS A 417 5.01 25.29 -18.76
N TYR A 418 6.02 26.16 -18.72
CA TYR A 418 5.83 27.53 -18.29
C TYR A 418 5.11 28.31 -19.40
N VAL A 419 3.97 28.92 -19.07
CA VAL A 419 3.28 29.86 -19.95
C VAL A 419 3.54 31.26 -19.39
N PRO A 420 4.46 32.04 -19.97
CA PRO A 420 4.62 33.44 -19.60
C PRO A 420 3.33 34.19 -19.96
N TYR A 421 2.66 34.77 -18.97
CA TYR A 421 1.54 35.69 -19.18
C TYR A 421 2.04 37.09 -19.54
#